data_AF-A0A661NEZ1-F1
#
_entry.id   AF-A0A661NEZ1-F1
#
_cell.length_a   1.000
_cell.length_b   1.000
_cell.length_c   1.000
_cell.angle_alpha   90.00
_cell.angle_beta   90.00
_cell.angle_gamma   90.00
#
_symmetry.space_group_name_H-M   'P 1'
#
loop_
_entity.id
_entity.type
_entity.pdbx_description
1 polymer ?
#
loop_
_entity_poly.entity_id
_entity_poly.type
_entity_poly.pdbx_seq_one_letter_code
_entity_poly.pdbx_strand_id
1 'polypeptide(L)'
;TVAGESIRTGSVEEVVFYDSVPLDFGPSRVETGQIIGPDGQLEDRVFAVCFDSRKVFSFDPVHLRVESVIHTGRGPHDIAFDTGVDGDGEPFSLLFVGHFTDSYIGVVDLDMRRPLTFGQMFASVGAPTPPKESK
;
A
#
# COMPACT_ATOMS: atom_id res chain seq x y z
N THR A 1 16.04 53.58 11.31
CA THR A 1 16.17 52.17 11.71
C THR A 1 15.48 51.34 10.67
N VAL A 2 16.24 50.64 9.84
CA VAL A 2 15.76 49.91 8.65
C VAL A 2 15.16 48.58 9.11
N ALA A 3 13.95 48.28 8.64
CA ALA A 3 13.26 47.02 8.88
C ALA A 3 14.07 45.86 8.28
N GLY A 4 14.37 44.86 9.11
CA GLY A 4 15.05 43.64 8.68
C GLY A 4 14.13 42.81 7.80
N GLU A 5 14.48 42.71 6.52
CA GLU A 5 13.86 41.80 5.57
C GLU A 5 14.28 40.36 5.92
N SER A 6 13.31 39.55 6.34
CA SER A 6 13.52 38.12 6.57
C SER A 6 13.59 37.41 5.21
N ILE A 7 14.81 37.09 4.78
CA ILE A 7 15.04 36.30 3.56
C ILE A 7 14.55 34.87 3.84
N ARG A 8 13.42 34.51 3.25
CA ARG A 8 12.98 33.11 3.17
C ARG A 8 13.88 32.38 2.19
N THR A 9 14.83 31.60 2.71
CA THR A 9 15.62 30.69 1.87
C THR A 9 14.74 29.47 1.57
N GLY A 10 14.11 29.45 0.40
CA GLY A 10 13.48 28.23 -0.09
C GLY A 10 14.60 27.21 -0.37
N SER A 11 14.64 26.12 0.38
CA SER A 11 15.47 24.98 0.02
C SER A 11 14.96 24.42 -1.30
N VAL A 12 15.77 24.50 -2.34
CA VAL A 12 15.54 23.76 -3.58
C VAL A 12 15.79 22.29 -3.25
N GLU A 13 14.73 21.53 -2.99
CA GLU A 13 14.79 20.08 -2.97
C GLU A 13 15.07 19.62 -4.41
N GLU A 14 16.23 19.03 -4.62
CA GLU A 14 16.58 18.44 -5.91
C GLU A 14 15.83 17.11 -6.06
N VAL A 15 15.03 16.99 -7.11
CA VAL A 15 14.35 15.73 -7.44
C VAL A 15 15.37 14.81 -8.09
N VAL A 16 15.82 13.81 -7.34
CA VAL A 16 16.77 12.80 -7.79
C VAL A 16 16.03 11.49 -8.07
N PHE A 17 16.23 10.93 -9.26
CA PHE A 17 15.75 9.61 -9.61
C PHE A 17 16.79 8.57 -9.19
N TYR A 18 16.43 7.72 -8.22
CA TYR A 18 17.32 6.67 -7.72
C TYR A 18 17.23 5.39 -8.53
N ASP A 19 16.01 5.01 -8.94
CA ASP A 19 15.75 3.75 -9.63
C ASP A 19 14.44 3.81 -10.45
N SER A 20 14.26 2.84 -11.34
CA SER A 20 13.02 2.61 -12.07
C SER A 20 12.70 1.12 -12.11
N VAL A 21 11.61 0.74 -11.44
CA VAL A 21 11.15 -0.64 -11.40
C VAL A 21 9.91 -0.80 -12.27
N PRO A 22 9.94 -1.70 -13.28
CA PRO A 22 8.76 -1.96 -14.09
C PRO A 22 7.70 -2.68 -13.26
N LEU A 23 6.48 -2.15 -13.29
CA LEU A 23 5.29 -2.79 -12.75
C LEU A 23 4.46 -3.39 -13.90
N ASP A 24 3.45 -4.17 -13.54
CA ASP A 24 2.45 -4.60 -14.50
C ASP A 24 1.58 -3.41 -14.97
N PHE A 25 0.80 -3.64 -16.03
CA PHE A 25 -0.04 -2.63 -16.65
C PHE A 25 -1.17 -2.13 -15.74
N GLY A 26 -1.57 -0.88 -15.98
CA GLY A 26 -2.60 -0.19 -15.21
C GLY A 26 -2.20 0.34 -13.82
N PRO A 27 -0.96 0.81 -13.53
CA PRO A 27 -0.69 1.54 -12.29
C PRO A 27 -1.64 2.73 -12.13
N SER A 28 -2.34 2.80 -10.99
CA SER A 28 -3.39 3.80 -10.77
C SER A 28 -3.23 4.58 -9.46
N ARG A 29 -2.49 4.05 -8.49
CA ARG A 29 -2.27 4.68 -7.18
C ARG A 29 -0.95 4.21 -6.57
N VAL A 30 -0.31 5.09 -5.82
CA VAL A 30 0.85 4.78 -4.98
C VAL A 30 0.59 5.37 -3.60
N GLU A 31 0.77 4.58 -2.55
CA GLU A 31 0.67 5.00 -1.15
C GLU A 31 1.82 4.40 -0.34
N THR A 32 2.14 5.02 0.79
CA THR A 32 3.10 4.46 1.76
C THR A 32 2.33 3.83 2.92
N GLY A 33 2.80 2.69 3.40
CA GLY A 33 2.27 2.02 4.57
C GLY A 33 3.37 1.32 5.34
N GLN A 34 3.03 0.79 6.51
CA GLN A 34 3.95 0.01 7.32
C GLN A 34 3.61 -1.48 7.20
N ILE A 35 4.61 -2.32 7.37
CA ILE A 35 4.48 -3.77 7.51
C ILE A 35 5.12 -4.19 8.84
N ILE A 36 4.89 -5.43 9.26
CA ILE A 36 5.72 -6.04 10.30
C ILE A 36 6.80 -6.88 9.62
N GLY A 37 8.06 -6.51 9.83
CA GLY A 37 9.22 -7.18 9.28
C GLY A 37 9.45 -8.57 9.89
N PRO A 38 10.39 -9.36 9.33
CA PRO A 38 10.70 -10.70 9.84
C PRO A 38 11.20 -10.73 11.29
N ASP A 39 11.78 -9.62 11.75
CA ASP A 39 12.26 -9.40 13.12
C ASP A 39 11.16 -8.87 14.07
N GLY A 40 9.95 -8.64 13.56
CA GLY A 40 8.82 -8.10 14.31
C GLY A 40 8.82 -6.57 14.45
N GLN A 41 9.76 -5.86 13.84
CA GLN A 41 9.76 -4.40 13.82
C GLN A 41 8.84 -3.86 12.72
N LEU A 42 8.38 -2.63 12.88
CA LEU A 42 7.66 -1.94 11.82
C LEU A 42 8.64 -1.46 10.75
N GLU A 43 8.32 -1.73 9.49
CA GLU A 43 9.12 -1.27 8.36
C GLU A 43 8.23 -0.53 7.35
N ASP A 44 8.74 0.56 6.78
CA ASP A 44 8.02 1.31 5.75
C ASP A 44 8.09 0.58 4.40
N ARG A 45 6.98 0.62 3.67
CA ARG A 45 6.84 0.09 2.31
C ARG A 45 6.06 1.04 1.42
N VAL A 46 6.41 1.04 0.14
CA VAL A 46 5.65 1.72 -0.90
C VAL A 46 4.74 0.70 -1.57
N PHE A 47 3.45 1.01 -1.67
CA PHE A 47 2.46 0.15 -2.29
C PHE A 47 1.95 0.78 -3.57
N ALA A 48 2.11 0.09 -4.70
CA ALA A 48 1.60 0.54 -5.99
C ALA A 48 0.43 -0.34 -6.44
N VAL A 49 -0.74 0.27 -6.58
CA VAL A 49 -1.96 -0.39 -7.07
C VAL A 49 -1.94 -0.40 -8.60
N CYS A 50 -2.13 -1.58 -9.18
CA CYS A 50 -2.30 -1.77 -10.61
C CYS A 50 -3.71 -2.32 -10.88
N PHE A 51 -4.63 -1.43 -11.26
CA PHE A 51 -6.05 -1.71 -11.42
C PHE A 51 -6.31 -2.80 -12.46
N ASP A 52 -5.74 -2.65 -13.65
CA ASP A 52 -6.02 -3.53 -14.78
C ASP A 52 -5.41 -4.93 -14.60
N SER A 53 -4.22 -5.01 -14.01
CA SER A 53 -3.53 -6.27 -13.74
C SER A 53 -3.97 -6.97 -12.45
N ARG A 54 -4.88 -6.36 -11.67
CA ARG A 54 -5.45 -6.91 -10.41
C ARG A 54 -4.40 -7.21 -9.35
N LYS A 55 -3.45 -6.30 -9.18
CA LYS A 55 -2.31 -6.46 -8.29
C LYS A 55 -2.05 -5.22 -7.46
N VAL A 56 -1.49 -5.42 -6.28
CA VAL A 56 -0.79 -4.38 -5.52
C VAL A 56 0.65 -4.85 -5.34
N PHE A 57 1.62 -4.01 -5.70
CA PHE A 57 3.03 -4.30 -5.51
C PHE A 57 3.50 -3.66 -4.21
N SER A 58 4.16 -4.43 -3.33
CA SER A 58 4.88 -3.89 -2.19
C SER A 58 6.35 -3.75 -2.57
N PHE A 59 6.86 -2.52 -2.51
CA PHE A 59 8.23 -2.15 -2.81
C PHE A 59 8.96 -1.77 -1.52
N ASP A 60 10.13 -2.37 -1.34
CA ASP A 60 11.06 -2.06 -0.27
C ASP A 60 11.97 -0.90 -0.72
N PRO A 61 11.80 0.30 -0.13
CA PRO A 61 12.57 1.48 -0.51
C PRO A 61 14.02 1.45 -0.01
N VAL A 62 14.36 0.58 0.94
CA VAL A 62 15.72 0.46 1.49
C VAL A 62 16.57 -0.44 0.61
N HIS A 63 16.02 -1.59 0.19
CA HIS A 63 16.72 -2.55 -0.67
C HIS A 63 16.42 -2.38 -2.17
N LEU A 64 15.61 -1.37 -2.53
CA LEU A 64 15.25 -0.99 -3.91
C LEU A 64 14.71 -2.17 -4.73
N ARG A 65 13.74 -2.91 -4.18
CA ARG A 65 13.15 -4.06 -4.87
C ARG A 65 11.68 -4.22 -4.57
N VAL A 66 10.94 -4.83 -5.52
CA VAL A 66 9.61 -5.38 -5.22
C VAL A 66 9.80 -6.58 -4.30
N GLU A 67 9.18 -6.52 -3.14
CA GLU A 67 9.28 -7.56 -2.13
C GLU A 67 8.12 -8.55 -2.20
N SER A 68 6.92 -8.04 -2.49
CA SER A 68 5.75 -8.90 -2.70
C SER A 68 4.83 -8.38 -3.79
N VAL A 69 4.14 -9.32 -4.42
CA VAL A 69 3.07 -9.05 -5.37
C VAL A 69 1.78 -9.60 -4.77
N ILE A 70 0.93 -8.70 -4.32
CA ILE A 70 -0.36 -9.02 -3.72
C ILE A 70 -1.35 -9.23 -4.86
N HIS A 71 -1.76 -10.48 -5.04
CA HIS A 71 -2.80 -10.83 -6.00
C HIS A 71 -4.16 -10.47 -5.40
N THR A 72 -4.88 -9.58 -6.07
CA THR A 72 -6.19 -9.13 -5.60
C THR A 72 -7.32 -9.73 -6.46
N GLY A 73 -8.56 -9.41 -6.11
CA GLY A 73 -9.71 -9.55 -7.02
C GLY A 73 -9.74 -8.44 -8.08
N ARG A 74 -10.85 -8.34 -8.82
CA ARG A 74 -11.01 -7.35 -9.90
C ARG A 74 -11.14 -5.93 -9.35
N GLY A 75 -10.61 -4.97 -10.10
CA GLY A 75 -10.75 -3.54 -9.85
C GLY A 75 -10.23 -3.05 -8.50
N PRO A 76 -9.02 -3.44 -8.05
CA PRO A 76 -8.40 -2.77 -6.91
C PRO A 76 -8.18 -1.31 -7.30
N HIS A 77 -8.85 -0.38 -6.63
CA HIS A 77 -8.84 1.04 -7.00
C HIS A 77 -8.21 1.92 -5.92
N ASP A 78 -8.43 1.55 -4.66
CA ASP A 78 -7.99 2.33 -3.52
C ASP A 78 -7.47 1.42 -2.41
N ILE A 79 -6.61 1.97 -1.56
CA ILE A 79 -5.99 1.23 -0.46
C ILE A 79 -5.91 2.07 0.81
N ALA A 80 -6.00 1.41 1.96
CA ALA A 80 -5.81 2.01 3.27
C ALA A 80 -5.09 1.04 4.20
N PHE A 81 -4.35 1.56 5.16
CA PHE A 81 -3.55 0.78 6.10
C PHE A 81 -4.10 0.91 7.51
N ASP A 82 -4.03 -0.17 8.27
CA ASP A 82 -4.23 -0.17 9.71
C ASP A 82 -3.09 -0.96 10.36
N THR A 83 -2.33 -0.31 11.22
CA THR A 83 -1.16 -0.90 11.87
C THR A 83 -1.16 -0.45 13.31
N GLY A 84 -0.97 -1.41 14.22
CA GLY A 84 -1.05 -1.13 15.63
C GLY A 84 -0.87 -2.38 16.46
N VAL A 85 -1.50 -2.37 17.63
CA VAL A 85 -1.49 -3.46 18.59
C VAL A 85 -2.94 -3.81 18.91
N ASP A 86 -3.27 -5.09 18.90
CA ASP A 86 -4.63 -5.56 19.17
C ASP A 86 -4.95 -5.58 20.68
N GLY A 87 -6.14 -6.09 21.03
CA GLY A 87 -6.60 -6.15 22.42
C GLY A 87 -5.79 -7.09 23.32
N ASP A 88 -5.05 -8.04 22.73
CA ASP A 88 -4.22 -9.00 23.46
C ASP A 88 -2.76 -8.52 23.57
N GLY A 89 -2.43 -7.36 22.99
CA GLY A 89 -1.08 -6.82 22.99
C GLY A 89 -0.22 -7.30 21.82
N GLU A 90 -0.80 -8.01 20.85
CA GLU A 90 -0.07 -8.50 19.68
C GLU A 90 -0.05 -7.44 18.56
N PRO A 91 1.12 -7.18 17.95
CA PRO A 91 1.20 -6.23 16.86
C PRO A 91 0.53 -6.80 15.61
N PHE A 92 -0.19 -5.94 14.88
CA PHE A 92 -0.82 -6.25 13.61
C PHE A 92 -0.52 -5.16 12.57
N SER A 93 -0.51 -5.56 11.30
CA SER A 93 -0.48 -4.64 10.16
C SER A 93 -1.33 -5.23 9.05
N LEU A 94 -2.29 -4.43 8.57
CA LEU A 94 -3.31 -4.82 7.60
C LEU A 94 -3.38 -3.79 6.47
N LEU A 95 -3.63 -4.31 5.27
CA LEU A 95 -3.98 -3.51 4.11
C LEU A 95 -5.43 -3.81 3.72
N PHE A 96 -6.24 -2.76 3.62
CA PHE A 96 -7.58 -2.78 3.06
C PHE A 96 -7.53 -2.37 1.59
N VAL A 97 -8.14 -3.17 0.72
CA VAL A 97 -8.19 -2.91 -0.72
C VAL A 97 -9.64 -2.72 -1.15
N GLY A 98 -9.96 -1.53 -1.67
CA GLY A 98 -11.26 -1.23 -2.24
C GLY A 98 -11.41 -1.84 -3.64
N HIS A 99 -12.37 -2.75 -3.80
CA HIS A 99 -12.68 -3.41 -5.06
C HIS A 99 -13.86 -2.74 -5.75
N PHE A 100 -13.58 -1.82 -6.68
CA PHE A 100 -14.59 -1.04 -7.40
C PHE A 100 -15.47 -1.91 -8.30
N THR A 101 -14.89 -2.90 -8.98
CA THR A 101 -15.62 -3.74 -9.96
C THR A 101 -16.60 -4.71 -9.30
N ASP A 102 -16.38 -5.08 -8.04
CA ASP A 102 -17.15 -6.13 -7.35
C ASP A 102 -17.72 -5.67 -5.99
N SER A 103 -17.70 -4.35 -5.71
CA SER A 103 -18.34 -3.73 -4.53
C SER A 103 -18.01 -4.37 -3.18
N TYR A 104 -16.73 -4.69 -2.93
CA TYR A 104 -16.29 -5.25 -1.65
C TYR A 104 -14.94 -4.66 -1.21
N ILE A 105 -14.55 -4.93 0.03
CA ILE A 105 -13.23 -4.58 0.56
C ILE A 105 -12.46 -5.87 0.83
N GLY A 106 -11.26 -6.01 0.27
CA GLY A 106 -10.33 -7.09 0.59
C GLY A 106 -9.44 -6.72 1.77
N VAL A 107 -9.05 -7.69 2.58
CA VAL A 107 -8.13 -7.51 3.72
C VAL A 107 -6.90 -8.39 3.50
N VAL A 108 -5.73 -7.76 3.53
CA VAL A 108 -4.43 -8.38 3.27
C VAL A 108 -3.58 -8.33 4.53
N ASP A 109 -2.90 -9.44 4.83
CA ASP A 109 -1.96 -9.54 5.94
C ASP A 109 -0.60 -8.96 5.55
N LEU A 110 -0.09 -8.02 6.35
CA LEU A 110 1.21 -7.38 6.16
C LEU A 110 2.24 -7.80 7.21
N ASP A 111 2.05 -8.95 7.86
CA ASP A 111 3.00 -9.53 8.81
C ASP A 111 3.95 -10.55 8.17
N MET A 112 5.20 -10.17 7.93
CA MET A 112 6.20 -11.06 7.33
C MET A 112 6.64 -12.21 8.22
N ARG A 113 6.36 -12.15 9.54
CA ARG A 113 6.58 -13.30 10.43
C ARG A 113 5.68 -14.48 10.05
N ARG A 114 4.64 -14.23 9.23
CA ARG A 114 3.66 -15.20 8.73
C ARG A 114 3.85 -15.40 7.22
N PRO A 115 4.90 -16.10 6.77
CA PRO A 115 5.25 -16.18 5.34
C PRO A 115 4.18 -16.87 4.46
N LEU A 116 3.26 -17.63 5.07
CA LEU A 116 2.15 -18.26 4.35
C LEU A 116 1.00 -17.29 4.04
N THR A 117 0.87 -16.20 4.79
CA THR A 117 -0.23 -15.24 4.67
C THR A 117 0.23 -13.84 4.28
N PHE A 118 1.51 -13.50 4.46
CA PHE A 118 2.06 -12.21 4.07
C PHE A 118 1.75 -11.90 2.60
N GLY A 119 1.16 -10.73 2.37
CA GLY A 119 0.74 -10.27 1.05
C GLY A 119 -0.40 -11.07 0.43
N GLN A 120 -1.09 -11.92 1.20
CA GLN A 120 -2.29 -12.63 0.77
C GLN A 120 -3.54 -11.97 1.33
N MET A 121 -4.58 -11.91 0.51
CA MET A 121 -5.91 -11.53 0.96
C MET A 121 -6.53 -12.69 1.73
N PHE A 122 -6.82 -12.50 3.01
CA PHE A 122 -7.33 -13.58 3.89
C PHE A 122 -8.79 -13.36 4.30
N ALA A 123 -9.32 -12.16 4.12
CA ALA A 123 -10.71 -11.82 4.45
C ALA A 123 -11.28 -10.77 3.50
N SER A 124 -12.60 -10.59 3.55
CA SER A 124 -13.31 -9.54 2.83
C SER A 124 -14.50 -9.00 3.62
N VAL A 125 -14.81 -7.73 3.42
CA VAL A 125 -16.06 -7.11 3.90
C VAL A 125 -17.00 -6.92 2.72
N GLY A 126 -18.20 -7.49 2.81
CA GLY A 126 -19.18 -7.55 1.73
C GLY A 126 -19.10 -8.84 0.91
N ALA A 127 -20.01 -8.99 -0.05
CA ALA A 127 -20.05 -10.12 -0.98
C ALA A 127 -19.66 -9.64 -2.38
N PRO A 128 -18.61 -10.20 -3.01
CA PRO A 128 -18.17 -9.78 -4.34
C PRO A 128 -19.29 -9.88 -5.37
N THR A 129 -19.87 -8.74 -5.73
CA THR A 129 -21.00 -8.64 -6.64
C THR A 129 -20.77 -7.46 -7.57
N PRO A 130 -20.78 -7.66 -8.90
CA PRO A 130 -20.70 -6.55 -9.83
C PRO A 130 -21.80 -5.52 -9.54
N PRO A 131 -21.49 -4.20 -9.67
CA PRO A 131 -22.50 -3.16 -9.60
C PRO A 131 -23.67 -3.48 -10.53
N LYS A 132 -24.90 -3.23 -10.07
CA LYS A 132 -26.07 -3.33 -10.94
C LYS A 132 -25.95 -2.24 -12.00
N GLU A 133 -25.94 -2.62 -13.28
CA GLU A 133 -26.11 -1.64 -14.35
C GLU A 133 -27.49 -0.99 -14.21
N SER A 134 -27.52 0.35 -14.19
CA SER A 134 -28.76 1.10 -14.34
C SER A 134 -29.27 0.87 -15.77
N LYS A 135 -30.47 0.29 -15.89
CA LYS A 135 -31.21 0.24 -17.17
C LYS A 135 -31.83 1.59 -17.50
#